data_AF-A0AAV9I9P2-F1
#
_entry.id   AF-A0AAV9I9P2-F1
#
_cell.length_a   1.000
_cell.length_b   1.000
_cell.length_c   1.000
_cell.angle_alpha   90.00
_cell.angle_beta   90.00
_cell.angle_gamma   90.00
#
_symmetry.space_group_name_H-M   'P 1'
#
loop_
_entity.id
_entity.type
_entity.pdbx_description
1 polymer ?
#
loop_
_entity_poly.entity_id
_entity_poly.type
_entity_poly.pdbx_seq_one_letter_code
_entity_poly.pdbx_strand_id
1 'polypeptide(L)'
;MQHIQKQETEQKDLYAVLGVDSRASFDDIRKAFLQLSKKFHPDVVQNKVGEQQSSQKEDTPTFYAVKQAYEILKEPNLRKIYDSFGWDGVQVVWKKQSAASSSQDMNNTGDENDAQWSEEGSAWTDFVASEIAVDTPLLEQTISSFVPENSSDALPRSVEEAVHNILYHENSGYRYYALWWISKNRLVQAQDALIQVLCTSQEQTALGGYPLKRRAAVALGNIASVKAIVPLAETLSQTSDKFLRYRCAEALATIARVQGPPHFPNSVVQVLVNILERNNNFQVRDINHSNDSKQTKESSNKQWFQLDHLSPDVRKQLENIFEQRKQNEKRQQRMTHTPNLGVGPEYLEYPLEWSLKALGFLHVTEHMELVKSYTGHPIPLVKYAAYKVLYQWTGQVEYIQPLLKALSFGEEHHYTQRVLIRDLGEVGYLPAAKDIAACPMVENSFKLFALRKLASHAGYDLEQPDMIMLLDQLDALL
;
A
#
# COMPACT_ATOMS: atom_id res chain seq x y z
N MET A 1 -35.91 29.19 -30.84
CA MET A 1 -34.89 28.41 -31.57
C MET A 1 -33.62 29.23 -31.66
N GLN A 2 -32.48 28.55 -31.57
CA GLN A 2 -31.10 29.05 -31.62
C GLN A 2 -30.50 29.47 -30.27
N HIS A 3 -30.22 28.42 -29.48
CA HIS A 3 -29.10 28.34 -28.55
C HIS A 3 -27.75 28.49 -29.28
N ILE A 4 -26.73 28.87 -28.50
CA ILE A 4 -25.28 28.81 -28.76
C ILE A 4 -24.72 30.06 -29.46
N GLN A 5 -24.47 31.09 -28.64
CA GLN A 5 -23.32 31.96 -28.85
C GLN A 5 -22.05 31.13 -28.61
N LYS A 6 -21.46 30.76 -29.74
CA LYS A 6 -20.13 30.20 -29.94
C LYS A 6 -19.09 31.07 -29.20
N GLN A 7 -18.54 30.58 -28.08
CA GLN A 7 -17.29 31.11 -27.55
C GLN A 7 -16.14 30.51 -28.36
N GLU A 8 -15.77 31.22 -29.43
CA GLU A 8 -14.49 31.08 -30.12
C GLU A 8 -13.38 31.65 -29.21
N THR A 9 -12.60 30.77 -28.60
CA THR A 9 -11.19 31.03 -28.36
C THR A 9 -10.41 29.97 -29.12
N GLU A 10 -9.79 30.41 -30.22
CA GLU A 10 -8.91 29.65 -31.09
C GLU A 10 -7.92 28.79 -30.29
N GLN A 11 -8.01 27.47 -30.48
CA GLN A 11 -7.00 26.53 -30.04
C GLN A 11 -5.71 26.79 -30.84
N LYS A 12 -4.81 27.63 -30.29
CA LYS A 12 -3.50 27.88 -30.91
C LYS A 12 -2.76 26.56 -31.05
N ASP A 13 -2.28 26.26 -32.25
CA ASP A 13 -1.53 25.05 -32.56
C ASP A 13 -0.39 24.84 -31.55
N LEU A 14 -0.30 23.66 -30.93
CA LEU A 14 0.67 23.36 -29.87
C LEU A 14 2.12 23.53 -30.33
N TYR A 15 2.40 23.29 -31.61
CA TYR A 15 3.71 23.55 -32.21
C TYR A 15 4.00 25.04 -32.30
N ALA A 16 3.01 25.84 -32.70
CA ALA A 16 3.11 27.31 -32.73
C ALA A 16 3.25 27.90 -31.31
N VAL A 17 2.60 27.32 -30.30
CA VAL A 17 2.73 27.72 -28.88
C VAL A 17 4.15 27.53 -28.37
N LEU A 18 4.83 26.46 -28.78
CA LEU A 18 6.24 26.22 -28.47
C LEU A 18 7.21 26.88 -29.46
N GLY A 19 6.71 27.47 -30.55
CA GLY A 19 7.53 28.10 -31.60
C GLY A 19 8.42 27.11 -32.36
N VAL A 20 7.98 25.86 -32.50
CA VAL A 20 8.73 24.78 -33.17
C VAL A 20 7.93 24.22 -34.35
N ASP A 21 8.61 23.59 -35.31
CA ASP A 21 7.96 22.97 -36.46
C ASP A 21 7.22 21.67 -36.06
N SER A 22 6.15 21.31 -36.76
CA SER A 22 5.43 20.02 -36.62
C SER A 22 6.36 18.78 -36.70
N ARG A 23 7.47 18.89 -37.45
CA ARG A 23 8.50 17.85 -37.61
C ARG A 23 9.62 17.93 -36.56
N ALA A 24 9.53 18.82 -35.58
CA ALA A 24 10.55 19.00 -34.56
C ALA A 24 10.80 17.70 -33.77
N SER A 25 12.07 17.45 -33.47
CA SER A 25 12.45 16.30 -32.63
C SER A 25 12.03 16.54 -31.18
N PHE A 26 12.01 15.46 -30.38
CA PHE A 26 11.74 15.57 -28.95
C PHE A 26 12.70 16.54 -28.24
N ASP A 27 13.97 16.52 -28.64
CA ASP A 27 14.99 17.38 -28.05
C ASP A 27 14.76 18.86 -28.38
N ASP A 28 14.22 19.17 -29.56
CA ASP A 28 13.87 20.53 -29.96
C ASP A 28 12.64 21.04 -29.19
N ILE A 29 11.63 20.19 -29.01
CA ILE A 29 10.44 20.46 -28.19
C ILE A 29 10.83 20.73 -26.73
N ARG A 30 11.74 19.91 -26.17
CA ARG A 30 12.25 20.07 -24.81
C ARG A 30 13.08 21.34 -24.64
N LYS A 31 13.94 21.67 -25.61
CA LYS A 31 14.74 22.91 -25.61
C LYS A 31 13.86 24.15 -25.67
N ALA A 32 12.86 24.15 -26.56
CA ALA A 32 11.90 25.25 -26.70
C ALA A 32 11.09 25.46 -25.41
N PHE A 33 10.58 24.37 -24.81
CA PHE A 33 9.90 24.42 -23.53
C PHE A 33 10.77 25.00 -22.42
N LEU A 34 12.05 24.60 -22.32
CA LEU A 34 12.95 25.11 -21.28
C LEU A 34 13.23 26.61 -21.44
N GLN A 35 13.35 27.10 -22.67
CA GLN A 35 13.56 28.53 -22.97
C GLN A 35 12.31 29.35 -22.66
N LEU A 36 11.12 28.89 -23.09
CA LEU A 36 9.85 29.57 -22.86
C LEU A 36 9.44 29.53 -21.40
N SER A 37 9.68 28.41 -20.69
CA SER A 37 9.40 28.28 -19.26
C SER A 37 10.20 29.27 -18.44
N LYS A 38 11.50 29.46 -18.73
CA LYS A 38 12.33 30.48 -18.05
C LYS A 38 11.85 31.91 -18.33
N LYS A 39 11.29 32.15 -19.52
CA LYS A 39 10.82 33.47 -19.96
C LYS A 39 9.45 33.84 -19.37
N PHE A 40 8.57 32.85 -19.19
CA PHE A 40 7.17 33.05 -18.78
C PHE A 40 6.84 32.52 -17.38
N HIS A 41 7.82 32.00 -16.62
CA HIS A 41 7.58 31.51 -15.26
C HIS A 41 6.94 32.60 -14.38
N PRO A 42 5.92 32.28 -13.56
CA PRO A 42 5.22 33.26 -12.73
C PRO A 42 6.15 34.09 -11.83
N ASP A 43 7.20 33.50 -11.24
CA ASP A 43 8.19 34.25 -10.44
C ASP A 43 9.01 35.28 -11.25
N VAL A 44 9.30 34.99 -12.52
CA VAL A 44 10.09 35.89 -13.39
C VAL A 44 9.21 37.02 -13.93
N VAL A 45 7.93 36.74 -14.14
CA VAL A 45 6.93 37.72 -14.57
C VAL A 45 6.49 38.60 -13.40
N GLN A 46 6.36 38.06 -12.18
CA GLN A 46 6.04 38.82 -10.96
C GLN A 46 7.11 39.87 -10.62
N ASN A 47 8.39 39.58 -10.86
CA ASN A 47 9.49 40.54 -10.69
C ASN A 47 9.49 41.70 -11.71
N LYS A 48 8.63 41.65 -12.74
CA LYS A 48 8.46 42.72 -13.75
C LYS A 48 7.21 43.57 -13.53
N VAL A 49 6.41 43.30 -12.49
CA VAL A 49 5.13 43.99 -12.21
C VAL A 49 5.33 45.42 -11.68
N GLY A 50 6.56 45.89 -11.53
CA GLY A 50 6.88 47.25 -11.10
C GLY A 50 6.56 48.36 -12.11
N GLU A 51 6.62 48.11 -13.42
CA GLU A 51 6.38 49.17 -14.42
C GLU A 51 5.73 48.59 -15.69
N GLN A 52 4.57 49.15 -16.04
CA GLN A 52 3.84 49.03 -17.32
C GLN A 52 2.99 47.77 -17.53
N GLN A 53 1.76 47.80 -16.99
CA GLN A 53 0.61 47.19 -17.65
C GLN A 53 0.08 48.14 -18.71
N SER A 54 0.37 47.87 -19.98
CA SER A 54 -0.51 48.24 -21.11
C SER A 54 0.15 47.85 -22.43
N SER A 55 -0.57 47.04 -23.23
CA SER A 55 -0.43 46.91 -24.70
C SER A 55 0.21 45.66 -25.33
N GLN A 56 0.42 44.54 -24.63
CA GLN A 56 0.70 43.26 -25.32
C GLN A 56 -0.09 42.11 -24.67
N LYS A 57 -1.36 41.95 -25.03
CA LYS A 57 -2.21 40.88 -24.49
C LYS A 57 -2.79 39.91 -25.52
N GLU A 58 -2.50 40.05 -26.82
CA GLU A 58 -3.20 39.21 -27.82
C GLU A 58 -2.33 38.08 -28.42
N ASP A 59 -1.00 38.21 -28.46
CA ASP A 59 -0.16 37.22 -29.19
C ASP A 59 0.91 36.46 -28.38
N THR A 60 1.10 36.73 -27.08
CA THR A 60 2.10 36.00 -26.28
C THR A 60 1.52 34.75 -25.60
N PRO A 61 2.15 33.57 -25.72
CA PRO A 61 1.64 32.35 -25.07
C PRO A 61 1.81 32.44 -23.56
N THR A 62 0.76 32.08 -22.81
CA THR A 62 0.82 32.02 -21.34
C THR A 62 1.69 30.85 -20.90
N PHE A 63 2.27 30.93 -19.69
CA PHE A 63 3.04 29.81 -19.12
C PHE A 63 2.23 28.51 -19.08
N TYR A 64 0.93 28.62 -18.82
CA TYR A 64 0.01 27.49 -18.83
C TYR A 64 -0.10 26.84 -20.22
N ALA A 65 -0.25 27.65 -21.28
CA ALA A 65 -0.29 27.15 -22.66
C ALA A 65 1.04 26.49 -23.07
N VAL A 66 2.18 27.07 -22.68
CA VAL A 66 3.52 26.50 -22.94
C VAL A 66 3.70 25.15 -22.24
N LYS A 67 3.27 25.04 -20.98
CA LYS A 67 3.32 23.79 -20.21
C LYS A 67 2.42 22.72 -20.84
N GLN A 68 1.19 23.07 -21.18
CA GLN A 68 0.22 22.17 -21.80
C GLN A 68 0.71 21.64 -23.16
N ALA A 69 1.23 22.51 -24.01
CA ALA A 69 1.80 22.10 -25.30
C ALA A 69 2.99 21.15 -25.11
N TYR A 70 3.86 21.40 -24.14
CA TYR A 70 4.97 20.50 -23.86
C TYR A 70 4.51 19.14 -23.36
N GLU A 71 3.58 19.07 -22.40
CA GLU A 71 3.15 17.77 -21.85
C GLU A 71 2.48 16.88 -22.91
N ILE A 72 1.76 17.46 -23.87
CA ILE A 72 1.13 16.72 -24.97
C ILE A 72 2.15 16.30 -26.02
N LEU A 73 3.03 17.21 -26.44
CA LEU A 73 4.00 16.94 -27.51
C LEU A 73 5.20 16.10 -27.06
N LYS A 74 5.48 16.06 -25.75
CA LYS A 74 6.52 15.24 -25.12
C LYS A 74 6.19 13.74 -25.24
N GLU A 75 4.93 13.37 -25.06
CA GLU A 75 4.50 11.97 -25.03
C GLU A 75 4.22 11.46 -26.46
N PRO A 76 4.96 10.45 -26.98
CA PRO A 76 4.85 10.03 -28.37
C PRO A 76 3.43 9.61 -28.79
N ASN A 77 2.67 9.02 -27.87
CA ASN A 77 1.30 8.57 -28.13
C ASN A 77 0.32 9.75 -28.23
N LEU A 78 0.43 10.73 -27.34
CA LEU A 78 -0.44 11.91 -27.34
C LEU A 78 -0.10 12.86 -28.50
N ARG A 79 1.19 12.99 -28.83
CA ARG A 79 1.63 13.67 -30.05
C ARG A 79 1.03 13.06 -31.31
N LYS A 80 1.10 11.72 -31.47
CA LYS A 80 0.48 11.03 -32.62
C LYS A 80 -1.03 11.27 -32.71
N ILE A 81 -1.72 11.28 -31.58
CA ILE A 81 -3.16 11.54 -31.52
C ILE A 81 -3.45 13.00 -31.92
N TYR A 82 -2.66 13.95 -31.41
CA TYR A 82 -2.74 15.35 -31.80
C TYR A 82 -2.50 15.54 -33.30
N ASP A 83 -1.47 14.91 -33.86
CA ASP A 83 -1.13 15.02 -35.28
C ASP A 83 -2.21 14.41 -36.19
N SER A 84 -2.95 13.41 -35.70
CA SER A 84 -3.96 12.69 -36.49
C SER A 84 -5.37 13.26 -36.34
N PHE A 85 -5.71 13.76 -35.15
CA PHE A 85 -7.09 14.11 -34.75
C PHE A 85 -7.20 15.50 -34.11
N GLY A 86 -6.11 16.26 -34.06
CA GLY A 86 -6.06 17.57 -33.44
C GLY A 86 -6.29 17.55 -31.94
N TRP A 87 -6.58 18.73 -31.39
CA TRP A 87 -6.83 18.93 -29.97
C TRP A 87 -8.02 18.11 -29.44
N ASP A 88 -9.07 17.95 -30.25
CA ASP A 88 -10.28 17.21 -29.85
C ASP A 88 -9.99 15.72 -29.60
N GLY A 89 -9.11 15.11 -30.39
CA GLY A 89 -8.65 13.74 -30.16
C GLY A 89 -7.83 13.60 -28.87
N VAL A 90 -6.96 14.57 -28.60
CA VAL A 90 -6.17 14.60 -27.36
C VAL A 90 -7.08 14.80 -26.16
N GLN A 91 -8.08 15.68 -26.22
CA GLN A 91 -9.03 15.94 -25.13
C GLN A 91 -9.72 14.67 -24.64
N VAL A 92 -10.11 13.75 -25.52
CA VAL A 92 -10.79 12.50 -25.15
C VAL A 92 -9.86 11.57 -24.36
N VAL A 93 -8.61 11.43 -24.81
CA VAL A 93 -7.62 10.55 -24.17
C VAL A 93 -7.04 11.21 -22.92
N TRP A 94 -6.79 12.51 -22.98
CA TRP A 94 -6.30 13.32 -21.88
C TRP A 94 -7.33 13.41 -20.75
N LYS A 95 -8.63 13.60 -21.04
CA LYS A 95 -9.69 13.51 -20.02
C LYS A 95 -9.80 12.11 -19.43
N LYS A 96 -9.58 11.03 -20.20
CA LYS A 96 -9.52 9.67 -19.64
C LYS A 96 -8.29 9.41 -18.77
N GLN A 97 -7.12 9.93 -19.13
CA GLN A 97 -5.89 9.82 -18.32
C GLN A 97 -5.95 10.73 -17.08
N SER A 98 -6.54 11.92 -17.22
CA SER A 98 -6.83 12.84 -16.13
C SER A 98 -7.91 12.26 -15.21
N ALA A 99 -8.96 11.63 -15.74
CA ALA A 99 -9.99 10.93 -14.96
C ALA A 99 -9.45 9.67 -14.28
N ALA A 100 -8.49 8.95 -14.88
CA ALA A 100 -7.76 7.86 -14.21
C ALA A 100 -6.81 8.37 -13.11
N SER A 101 -6.49 9.68 -13.11
CA SER A 101 -5.74 10.38 -12.05
C SER A 101 -6.61 11.30 -11.19
N SER A 102 -7.93 11.33 -11.43
CA SER A 102 -8.95 12.05 -10.66
C SER A 102 -10.26 11.25 -10.62
N SER A 103 -10.14 9.96 -10.27
CA SER A 103 -11.25 9.19 -9.68
C SER A 103 -11.45 9.63 -8.22
N GLN A 104 -11.67 10.93 -8.04
CA GLN A 104 -12.42 11.54 -6.97
C GLN A 104 -13.43 12.48 -7.63
N ASP A 105 -14.64 11.95 -7.71
CA ASP A 105 -15.94 12.64 -7.69
C ASP A 105 -16.37 13.44 -8.94
N MET A 106 -17.26 12.82 -9.72
CA MET A 106 -18.70 13.10 -9.63
C MET A 106 -19.47 12.16 -10.57
N ASN A 107 -20.26 11.27 -10.00
CA ASN A 107 -21.38 10.62 -10.67
C ASN A 107 -22.66 11.14 -10.01
N ASN A 108 -23.44 11.94 -10.73
CA ASN A 108 -24.89 11.98 -10.52
C ASN A 108 -25.60 12.29 -11.83
N THR A 109 -26.13 11.24 -12.45
CA THR A 109 -27.49 11.20 -12.99
C THR A 109 -27.89 9.73 -13.02
N GLY A 110 -28.97 9.41 -12.31
CA GLY A 110 -29.36 8.05 -11.98
C GLY A 110 -29.87 7.19 -13.14
N ASP A 111 -29.68 5.89 -12.98
CA ASP A 111 -30.78 4.93 -12.93
C ASP A 111 -30.31 3.70 -12.12
N GLU A 112 -31.24 3.07 -11.40
CA GLU A 112 -30.99 2.20 -10.26
C GLU A 112 -30.66 0.72 -10.60
N ASN A 113 -29.86 0.14 -9.69
CA ASN A 113 -29.80 -1.25 -9.23
C ASN A 113 -28.89 -2.31 -9.90
N ASP A 114 -28.17 -2.98 -8.99
CA ASP A 114 -27.46 -4.27 -9.06
C ASP A 114 -26.03 -4.33 -9.63
N ALA A 115 -25.06 -3.80 -8.86
CA ALA A 115 -23.72 -4.39 -8.68
C ALA A 115 -22.88 -3.54 -7.70
N GLN A 116 -23.24 -3.53 -6.42
CA GLN A 116 -22.55 -2.74 -5.41
C GLN A 116 -21.51 -3.59 -4.65
N TRP A 117 -20.29 -3.04 -4.54
CA TRP A 117 -19.20 -3.38 -3.59
C TRP A 117 -18.18 -4.47 -3.98
N SER A 118 -17.02 -4.05 -4.52
CA SER A 118 -15.80 -4.90 -4.58
C SER A 118 -14.45 -4.13 -4.52
N GLU A 119 -14.43 -2.79 -4.45
CA GLU A 119 -13.19 -1.99 -4.58
C GLU A 119 -12.40 -1.76 -3.28
N GLU A 120 -12.97 -2.02 -2.10
CA GLU A 120 -12.39 -1.63 -0.80
C GLU A 120 -11.05 -2.30 -0.43
N GLY A 121 -10.58 -3.31 -1.16
CA GLY A 121 -9.36 -4.03 -0.79
C GLY A 121 -8.16 -3.89 -1.73
N SER A 122 -8.25 -3.17 -2.87
CA SER A 122 -7.14 -3.14 -3.85
C SER A 122 -5.95 -2.29 -3.40
N ALA A 123 -6.17 -1.07 -2.91
CA ALA A 123 -5.09 -0.15 -2.55
C ALA A 123 -4.22 -0.68 -1.38
N TRP A 124 -4.83 -1.43 -0.46
CA TRP A 124 -4.18 -1.93 0.74
C TRP A 124 -3.48 -3.27 0.57
N THR A 125 -4.05 -4.21 -0.20
CA THR A 125 -3.38 -5.48 -0.47
C THR A 125 -2.16 -5.29 -1.36
N ASP A 126 -2.21 -4.34 -2.29
CA ASP A 126 -1.07 -3.97 -3.14
C ASP A 126 0.03 -3.29 -2.31
N PHE A 127 -0.33 -2.51 -1.27
CA PHE A 127 0.61 -1.86 -0.37
C PHE A 127 1.21 -2.80 0.69
N VAL A 128 0.43 -3.66 1.35
CA VAL A 128 0.95 -4.69 2.28
C VAL A 128 1.79 -5.73 1.54
N ALA A 129 1.44 -6.05 0.29
CA ALA A 129 2.30 -6.82 -0.59
C ALA A 129 3.61 -6.10 -0.93
N SER A 130 3.62 -4.76 -0.96
CA SER A 130 4.82 -3.95 -1.17
C SER A 130 5.67 -3.74 0.08
N GLU A 131 5.10 -3.80 1.30
CA GLU A 131 5.85 -3.62 2.57
C GLU A 131 6.32 -4.91 3.23
N ILE A 132 5.65 -6.05 2.99
CA ILE A 132 6.17 -7.38 3.36
C ILE A 132 7.09 -7.84 2.22
N ALA A 133 8.12 -7.02 2.01
CA ALA A 133 9.11 -7.09 0.95
C ALA A 133 10.28 -8.03 1.29
N VAL A 134 10.02 -9.14 1.98
CA VAL A 134 11.12 -10.06 2.32
C VAL A 134 11.70 -10.70 1.05
N ASP A 135 10.86 -10.86 0.03
CA ASP A 135 11.29 -11.40 -1.26
C ASP A 135 11.65 -10.33 -2.30
N THR A 136 11.26 -9.06 -2.14
CA THR A 136 11.36 -8.03 -3.20
C THR A 136 12.79 -7.71 -3.65
N PRO A 137 13.82 -7.65 -2.79
CA PRO A 137 15.19 -7.40 -3.24
C PRO A 137 15.79 -8.56 -4.04
N LEU A 138 15.47 -9.80 -3.66
CA LEU A 138 15.82 -11.01 -4.41
C LEU A 138 14.99 -11.11 -5.70
N LEU A 139 13.74 -10.67 -5.65
CA LEU A 139 12.81 -10.60 -6.77
C LEU A 139 13.28 -9.59 -7.83
N GLU A 140 13.71 -8.38 -7.45
CA GLU A 140 14.19 -7.38 -8.40
C GLU A 140 15.50 -7.79 -9.06
N GLN A 141 16.43 -8.42 -8.33
CA GLN A 141 17.66 -8.95 -8.94
C GLN A 141 17.39 -10.15 -9.87
N THR A 142 16.42 -11.00 -9.53
CA THR A 142 16.04 -12.16 -10.36
C THR A 142 15.15 -11.73 -11.56
N ILE A 143 14.30 -10.72 -11.40
CA ILE A 143 13.47 -10.18 -12.49
C ILE A 143 14.33 -9.32 -13.43
N SER A 144 15.21 -8.47 -12.89
CA SER A 144 16.13 -7.63 -13.68
C SER A 144 17.11 -8.43 -14.53
N SER A 145 17.50 -9.64 -14.08
CA SER A 145 18.37 -10.52 -14.85
C SER A 145 17.65 -11.36 -15.92
N PHE A 146 16.32 -11.50 -15.86
CA PHE A 146 15.55 -12.40 -16.73
C PHE A 146 14.44 -11.73 -17.56
N VAL A 147 14.10 -10.46 -17.31
CA VAL A 147 13.09 -9.71 -18.06
C VAL A 147 13.79 -8.66 -18.95
N PRO A 148 13.70 -8.77 -20.29
CA PRO A 148 14.30 -7.78 -21.20
C PRO A 148 13.69 -6.38 -20.98
N GLU A 149 14.51 -5.33 -21.14
CA GLU A 149 14.18 -3.91 -20.89
C GLU A 149 13.01 -3.32 -21.72
N ASN A 150 12.33 -4.12 -22.56
CA ASN A 150 11.18 -3.72 -23.41
C ASN A 150 9.92 -4.57 -23.16
N SER A 151 9.50 -4.78 -21.90
CA SER A 151 8.46 -5.75 -21.54
C SER A 151 7.00 -5.25 -21.60
N SER A 152 6.53 -4.69 -22.72
CA SER A 152 5.08 -4.59 -22.97
C SER A 152 4.43 -5.96 -23.25
N ASP A 153 5.25 -6.99 -23.48
CA ASP A 153 4.83 -8.36 -23.81
C ASP A 153 4.78 -9.33 -22.61
N ALA A 154 5.09 -8.87 -21.38
CA ALA A 154 5.05 -9.73 -20.19
C ALA A 154 3.71 -9.68 -19.42
N LEU A 155 2.83 -8.76 -19.79
CA LEU A 155 1.51 -8.60 -19.17
C LEU A 155 0.51 -9.57 -19.80
N PRO A 156 -0.14 -10.45 -19.00
CA PRO A 156 -1.27 -11.21 -19.49
C PRO A 156 -2.34 -10.25 -20.01
N ARG A 157 -2.83 -10.51 -21.22
CA ARG A 157 -3.88 -9.69 -21.87
C ARG A 157 -5.27 -10.23 -21.61
N SER A 158 -5.36 -11.44 -21.06
CA SER A 158 -6.60 -12.14 -20.76
C SER A 158 -6.46 -13.01 -19.50
N VAL A 159 -7.59 -13.44 -18.95
CA VAL A 159 -7.61 -14.36 -17.80
C VAL A 159 -7.05 -15.72 -18.21
N GLU A 160 -7.36 -16.18 -19.41
CA GLU A 160 -6.91 -17.45 -19.98
C GLU A 160 -5.39 -17.48 -20.13
N GLU A 161 -4.80 -16.40 -20.63
CA GLU A 161 -3.35 -16.25 -20.74
C GLU A 161 -2.70 -16.18 -19.35
N ALA A 162 -3.31 -15.48 -18.39
CA ALA A 162 -2.79 -15.44 -17.02
C ALA A 162 -2.80 -16.82 -16.37
N VAL A 163 -3.90 -17.58 -16.53
CA VAL A 163 -4.05 -18.96 -16.04
C VAL A 163 -3.03 -19.88 -16.72
N HIS A 164 -2.86 -19.76 -18.04
CA HIS A 164 -1.85 -20.51 -18.77
C HIS A 164 -0.44 -20.19 -18.24
N ASN A 165 -0.15 -18.91 -18.02
CA ASN A 165 1.16 -18.47 -17.57
C ASN A 165 1.49 -19.02 -16.18
N ILE A 166 0.58 -18.95 -15.20
CA ILE A 166 0.87 -19.44 -13.85
C ILE A 166 1.05 -20.97 -13.79
N LEU A 167 0.40 -21.72 -14.68
CA LEU A 167 0.44 -23.19 -14.69
C LEU A 167 1.59 -23.76 -15.52
N TYR A 168 1.88 -23.16 -16.68
CA TYR A 168 2.69 -23.81 -17.71
C TYR A 168 3.90 -23.00 -18.19
N HIS A 169 4.01 -21.71 -17.87
CA HIS A 169 5.12 -20.90 -18.38
C HIS A 169 6.47 -21.37 -17.81
N GLU A 170 7.47 -21.54 -18.68
CA GLU A 170 8.79 -22.09 -18.30
C GLU A 170 9.56 -21.16 -17.35
N ASN A 171 9.38 -19.85 -17.50
CA ASN A 171 10.06 -18.85 -16.68
C ASN A 171 9.24 -18.45 -15.44
N SER A 172 9.79 -18.74 -14.26
CA SER A 172 9.24 -18.43 -12.93
C SER A 172 8.87 -16.95 -12.72
N GLY A 173 9.60 -16.02 -13.33
CA GLY A 173 9.31 -14.58 -13.25
C GLY A 173 7.97 -14.22 -13.88
N TYR A 174 7.68 -14.77 -15.06
CA TYR A 174 6.38 -14.59 -15.73
C TYR A 174 5.24 -15.27 -14.96
N ARG A 175 5.49 -16.45 -14.39
CA ARG A 175 4.52 -17.12 -13.49
C ARG A 175 4.19 -16.23 -12.29
N TYR A 176 5.22 -15.71 -11.63
CA TYR A 176 5.06 -14.82 -10.47
C TYR A 176 4.30 -13.55 -10.83
N TYR A 177 4.64 -12.94 -11.97
CA TYR A 177 3.98 -11.74 -12.45
C TYR A 177 2.51 -11.99 -12.83
N ALA A 178 2.21 -13.12 -13.47
CA ALA A 178 0.83 -13.50 -13.76
C ALA A 178 0.00 -13.73 -12.48
N LEU A 179 0.60 -14.31 -11.42
CA LEU A 179 -0.05 -14.39 -10.09
C LEU A 179 -0.30 -13.01 -9.50
N TRP A 180 0.67 -12.08 -9.63
CA TRP A 180 0.47 -10.69 -9.20
C TRP A 180 -0.67 -10.01 -9.96
N TRP A 181 -0.72 -10.19 -11.27
CA TRP A 181 -1.74 -9.60 -12.14
C TRP A 181 -3.14 -10.14 -11.82
N ILE A 182 -3.29 -11.45 -11.60
CA ILE A 182 -4.54 -12.09 -11.18
C ILE A 182 -5.02 -11.50 -9.84
N SER A 183 -4.10 -11.37 -8.88
CA SER A 183 -4.39 -10.83 -7.55
C SER A 183 -4.87 -9.38 -7.60
N LYS A 184 -4.17 -8.53 -8.37
CA LYS A 184 -4.48 -7.11 -8.52
C LYS A 184 -5.86 -6.90 -9.16
N ASN A 185 -6.19 -7.69 -10.18
CA ASN A 185 -7.47 -7.59 -10.90
C ASN A 185 -8.60 -8.41 -10.26
N ARG A 186 -8.36 -9.07 -9.12
CA ARG A 186 -9.35 -9.84 -8.35
C ARG A 186 -10.11 -10.91 -9.16
N LEU A 187 -9.39 -11.63 -10.00
CA LEU A 187 -10.02 -12.55 -10.97
C LEU A 187 -10.44 -13.87 -10.31
N VAL A 188 -11.70 -13.94 -9.89
CA VAL A 188 -12.30 -15.14 -9.27
C VAL A 188 -12.26 -16.35 -10.21
N GLN A 189 -12.31 -16.14 -11.53
CA GLN A 189 -12.25 -17.22 -12.53
C GLN A 189 -10.93 -18.02 -12.46
N ALA A 190 -9.84 -17.40 -11.98
CA ALA A 190 -8.54 -18.05 -11.86
C ALA A 190 -8.38 -18.89 -10.58
N GLN A 191 -9.39 -18.96 -9.71
CA GLN A 191 -9.26 -19.59 -8.38
C GLN A 191 -8.77 -21.05 -8.41
N ASP A 192 -9.25 -21.86 -9.35
CA ASP A 192 -8.89 -23.27 -9.40
C ASP A 192 -7.40 -23.43 -9.81
N ALA A 193 -6.93 -22.59 -10.72
CA ALA A 193 -5.52 -22.53 -11.11
C ALA A 193 -4.62 -21.99 -9.97
N LEU A 194 -5.09 -21.01 -9.21
CA LEU A 194 -4.37 -20.51 -8.01
C LEU A 194 -4.25 -21.59 -6.93
N ILE A 195 -5.32 -22.36 -6.67
CA ILE A 195 -5.29 -23.51 -5.75
C ILE A 195 -4.29 -24.56 -6.27
N GLN A 196 -4.32 -24.85 -7.57
CA GLN A 196 -3.36 -25.76 -8.17
C GLN A 196 -1.91 -25.29 -7.94
N VAL A 197 -1.59 -24.01 -8.17
CA VAL A 197 -0.25 -23.46 -7.90
C VAL A 197 0.13 -23.60 -6.42
N LEU A 198 -0.79 -23.30 -5.50
CA LEU A 198 -0.57 -23.45 -4.06
C LEU A 198 -0.20 -24.90 -3.69
N CYS A 199 -0.92 -25.88 -4.22
CA CYS A 199 -0.73 -27.28 -3.88
C CYS A 199 0.48 -27.91 -4.60
N THR A 200 0.65 -27.66 -5.90
CA THR A 200 1.54 -28.46 -6.75
C THR A 200 2.89 -27.81 -7.04
N SER A 201 3.03 -26.48 -6.92
CA SER A 201 4.28 -25.81 -7.28
C SER A 201 5.45 -26.31 -6.43
N GLN A 202 6.54 -26.73 -7.08
CA GLN A 202 7.76 -27.18 -6.40
C GLN A 202 8.91 -26.17 -6.53
N GLU A 203 8.64 -25.00 -7.11
CA GLU A 203 9.66 -23.96 -7.30
C GLU A 203 10.08 -23.38 -5.95
N GLN A 204 11.36 -23.52 -5.66
CA GLN A 204 11.96 -23.07 -4.41
C GLN A 204 13.07 -22.04 -4.65
N THR A 205 13.25 -21.13 -3.70
CA THR A 205 14.45 -20.27 -3.65
C THR A 205 15.66 -21.08 -3.20
N ALA A 206 16.87 -20.52 -3.38
CA ALA A 206 18.11 -21.10 -2.84
C ALA A 206 18.09 -21.30 -1.32
N LEU A 207 17.20 -20.60 -0.61
CA LEU A 207 16.99 -20.71 0.84
C LEU A 207 15.80 -21.63 1.22
N GLY A 208 15.23 -22.35 0.25
CA GLY A 208 14.17 -23.35 0.46
C GLY A 208 12.74 -22.80 0.60
N GLY A 209 12.50 -21.53 0.24
CA GLY A 209 11.18 -20.90 0.28
C GLY A 209 10.37 -21.09 -1.01
N TYR A 210 9.05 -20.95 -0.99
CA TYR A 210 8.16 -21.16 -2.17
C TYR A 210 7.48 -19.85 -2.66
N PRO A 211 8.13 -19.01 -3.49
CA PRO A 211 7.61 -17.71 -3.90
C PRO A 211 6.25 -17.77 -4.61
N LEU A 212 6.08 -18.74 -5.51
CA LEU A 212 4.82 -18.90 -6.25
C LEU A 212 3.67 -19.31 -5.32
N LYS A 213 3.90 -20.22 -4.36
CA LYS A 213 2.87 -20.59 -3.37
C LYS A 213 2.48 -19.42 -2.49
N ARG A 214 3.46 -18.62 -2.02
CA ARG A 214 3.22 -17.43 -1.21
C ARG A 214 2.34 -16.43 -1.95
N ARG A 215 2.67 -16.17 -3.23
CA ARG A 215 1.89 -15.24 -4.06
C ARG A 215 0.50 -15.78 -4.42
N ALA A 216 0.38 -17.08 -4.68
CA ALA A 216 -0.92 -17.73 -4.89
C ALA A 216 -1.81 -17.62 -3.64
N ALA A 217 -1.27 -17.82 -2.43
CA ALA A 217 -2.02 -17.64 -1.19
C ALA A 217 -2.57 -16.20 -1.05
N VAL A 218 -1.74 -15.18 -1.32
CA VAL A 218 -2.19 -13.77 -1.34
C VAL A 218 -3.30 -13.55 -2.37
N ALA A 219 -3.14 -14.07 -3.58
CA ALA A 219 -4.15 -13.96 -4.63
C ALA A 219 -5.49 -14.57 -4.20
N LEU A 220 -5.47 -15.78 -3.61
CA LEU A 220 -6.64 -16.48 -3.10
C LEU A 220 -7.35 -15.71 -1.98
N GLY A 221 -6.59 -15.08 -1.08
CA GLY A 221 -7.11 -14.19 -0.04
C GLY A 221 -7.81 -12.95 -0.63
N ASN A 222 -7.17 -12.29 -1.60
CA ASN A 222 -7.68 -11.06 -2.22
C ASN A 222 -8.98 -11.27 -3.01
N ILE A 223 -9.15 -12.44 -3.64
CA ILE A 223 -10.40 -12.82 -4.31
C ILE A 223 -11.42 -13.45 -3.35
N ALA A 224 -11.10 -13.57 -2.06
CA ALA A 224 -11.93 -14.19 -1.03
C ALA A 224 -12.46 -15.59 -1.43
N SER A 225 -11.60 -16.46 -2.00
CA SER A 225 -12.02 -17.76 -2.53
C SER A 225 -12.40 -18.75 -1.42
N VAL A 226 -13.68 -19.12 -1.35
CA VAL A 226 -14.20 -20.15 -0.43
C VAL A 226 -13.56 -21.52 -0.70
N LYS A 227 -13.35 -21.87 -1.98
CA LYS A 227 -12.72 -23.15 -2.36
C LYS A 227 -11.31 -23.32 -1.82
N ALA A 228 -10.60 -22.21 -1.58
CA ALA A 228 -9.23 -22.22 -1.11
C ALA A 228 -9.09 -22.40 0.42
N ILE A 229 -10.17 -22.30 1.19
CA ILE A 229 -10.12 -22.34 2.66
C ILE A 229 -9.42 -23.61 3.17
N VAL A 230 -9.84 -24.79 2.70
CA VAL A 230 -9.24 -26.07 3.10
C VAL A 230 -7.79 -26.22 2.59
N PRO A 231 -7.49 -26.02 1.28
CA PRO A 231 -6.12 -26.06 0.77
C PRO A 231 -5.15 -25.11 1.50
N LEU A 232 -5.59 -23.91 1.86
CA LEU A 232 -4.80 -22.94 2.62
C LEU A 232 -4.51 -23.43 4.04
N ALA A 233 -5.49 -24.00 4.72
CA ALA A 233 -5.33 -24.55 6.07
C ALA A 233 -4.41 -25.78 6.09
N GLU A 234 -4.54 -26.67 5.11
CA GLU A 234 -3.65 -27.82 4.94
C GLU A 234 -2.21 -27.34 4.71
N THR A 235 -2.01 -26.41 3.77
CA THR A 235 -0.68 -25.82 3.47
C THR A 235 -0.09 -25.13 4.70
N LEU A 236 -0.89 -24.37 5.43
CA LEU A 236 -0.50 -23.70 6.68
C LEU A 236 0.03 -24.69 7.73
N SER A 237 -0.60 -25.86 7.86
CA SER A 237 -0.22 -26.87 8.85
C SER A 237 1.00 -27.70 8.46
N GLN A 238 1.28 -27.87 7.16
CA GLN A 238 2.29 -28.79 6.66
C GLN A 238 3.60 -28.11 6.25
N THR A 239 3.57 -26.83 5.87
CA THR A 239 4.76 -26.18 5.32
C THR A 239 5.79 -25.80 6.38
N SER A 240 7.07 -26.02 6.06
CA SER A 240 8.22 -25.52 6.82
C SER A 240 8.58 -24.07 6.47
N ASP A 241 8.05 -23.54 5.36
CA ASP A 241 8.27 -22.17 4.92
C ASP A 241 7.45 -21.18 5.77
N LYS A 242 8.15 -20.46 6.66
CA LYS A 242 7.57 -19.49 7.60
C LYS A 242 6.75 -18.39 6.87
N PHE A 243 7.23 -17.92 5.73
CA PHE A 243 6.53 -16.88 4.95
C PHE A 243 5.29 -17.44 4.27
N LEU A 244 5.35 -18.70 3.80
CA LEU A 244 4.16 -19.36 3.27
C LEU A 244 3.10 -19.57 4.35
N ARG A 245 3.50 -20.00 5.57
CA ARG A 245 2.57 -20.06 6.72
C ARG A 245 1.90 -18.72 6.97
N TYR A 246 2.69 -17.66 7.01
CA TYR A 246 2.18 -16.30 7.18
C TYR A 246 1.15 -15.92 6.11
N ARG A 247 1.46 -16.12 4.83
CA ARG A 247 0.54 -15.80 3.72
C ARG A 247 -0.71 -16.66 3.73
N CYS A 248 -0.62 -17.94 4.12
CA CYS A 248 -1.80 -18.80 4.25
C CYS A 248 -2.74 -18.32 5.38
N ALA A 249 -2.20 -17.96 6.54
CA ALA A 249 -3.00 -17.43 7.65
C ALA A 249 -3.61 -16.04 7.31
N GLU A 250 -2.85 -15.16 6.67
CA GLU A 250 -3.33 -13.88 6.15
C GLU A 250 -4.49 -14.07 5.16
N ALA A 251 -4.34 -15.00 4.22
CA ALA A 251 -5.38 -15.33 3.25
C ALA A 251 -6.63 -15.86 3.94
N LEU A 252 -6.50 -16.77 4.90
CA LEU A 252 -7.62 -17.29 5.69
C LEU A 252 -8.34 -16.19 6.46
N ALA A 253 -7.61 -15.28 7.11
CA ALA A 253 -8.19 -14.14 7.82
C ALA A 253 -8.94 -13.20 6.85
N THR A 254 -8.37 -12.96 5.66
CA THR A 254 -8.98 -12.11 4.64
C THR A 254 -10.25 -12.74 4.08
N ILE A 255 -10.25 -14.06 3.84
CA ILE A 255 -11.44 -14.80 3.41
C ILE A 255 -12.48 -14.78 4.52
N ALA A 256 -12.10 -15.02 5.78
CA ALA A 256 -13.00 -14.98 6.94
C ALA A 256 -13.69 -13.62 7.09
N ARG A 257 -12.93 -12.53 6.92
CA ARG A 257 -13.45 -11.16 6.94
C ARG A 257 -14.55 -10.92 5.90
N VAL A 258 -14.42 -11.50 4.71
CA VAL A 258 -15.33 -11.25 3.57
C VAL A 258 -16.49 -12.24 3.54
N GLN A 259 -16.22 -13.53 3.77
CA GLN A 259 -17.19 -14.63 3.63
C GLN A 259 -17.88 -14.99 4.95
N GLY A 260 -17.26 -14.65 6.08
CA GLY A 260 -17.78 -14.97 7.41
C GLY A 260 -17.74 -16.47 7.78
N PRO A 261 -18.33 -16.83 8.93
CA PRO A 261 -18.31 -18.19 9.49
C PRO A 261 -18.88 -19.34 8.64
N PRO A 262 -19.97 -19.18 7.86
CA PRO A 262 -20.68 -20.31 7.22
C PRO A 262 -19.82 -21.18 6.30
N HIS A 263 -18.75 -20.59 5.75
CA HIS A 263 -17.87 -21.23 4.79
C HIS A 263 -16.64 -21.89 5.41
N PHE A 264 -16.42 -21.73 6.72
CA PHE A 264 -15.24 -22.24 7.41
C PHE A 264 -15.56 -23.54 8.15
N PRO A 265 -14.96 -24.68 7.74
CA PRO A 265 -15.09 -25.93 8.48
C PRO A 265 -14.43 -25.83 9.87
N ASN A 266 -15.00 -26.53 10.86
CA ASN A 266 -14.42 -26.61 12.20
C ASN A 266 -12.97 -27.12 12.20
N SER A 267 -12.60 -27.98 11.25
CA SER A 267 -11.22 -28.44 11.09
C SER A 267 -10.24 -27.30 10.82
N VAL A 268 -10.66 -26.29 10.05
CA VAL A 268 -9.83 -25.12 9.72
C VAL A 268 -9.74 -24.18 10.93
N VAL A 269 -10.85 -23.97 11.64
CA VAL A 269 -10.85 -23.23 12.90
C VAL A 269 -9.88 -23.87 13.89
N GLN A 270 -9.92 -25.20 14.02
CA GLN A 270 -9.01 -25.92 14.92
C GLN A 270 -7.54 -25.77 14.52
N VAL A 271 -7.20 -25.70 13.22
CA VAL A 271 -5.82 -25.41 12.79
C VAL A 271 -5.36 -24.05 13.30
N LEU A 272 -6.20 -23.01 13.21
CA LEU A 272 -5.89 -21.66 13.69
C LEU A 272 -5.74 -21.62 15.22
N VAL A 273 -6.65 -22.29 15.94
CA VAL A 273 -6.61 -22.41 17.41
C VAL A 273 -5.36 -23.17 17.86
N ASN A 274 -5.03 -24.30 17.23
CA ASN A 274 -3.84 -25.10 17.56
C ASN A 274 -2.55 -24.30 17.41
N ILE A 275 -2.47 -23.39 16.42
CA ILE A 275 -1.32 -22.49 16.26
C ILE A 275 -1.18 -21.56 17.46
N LEU A 276 -2.29 -21.04 17.98
CA LEU A 276 -2.29 -20.18 19.17
C LEU A 276 -1.97 -21.00 20.43
N GLU A 277 -2.65 -22.11 20.68
CA GLU A 277 -2.43 -22.93 21.88
C GLU A 277 -0.97 -23.37 22.03
N ARG A 278 -0.32 -23.79 20.94
CA ARG A 278 1.10 -24.20 20.96
C ARG A 278 2.06 -23.06 21.26
N ASN A 279 1.65 -21.82 21.04
CA ASN A 279 2.49 -20.63 21.14
C ASN A 279 2.03 -19.65 22.23
N ASN A 280 1.23 -20.12 23.20
CA ASN A 280 0.72 -19.30 24.29
C ASN A 280 1.75 -19.05 25.41
N ASN A 281 2.89 -19.76 25.40
CA ASN A 281 3.92 -19.69 26.45
C ASN A 281 4.96 -18.57 26.24
N PHE A 282 4.54 -17.40 25.77
CA PHE A 282 5.46 -16.28 25.52
C PHE A 282 5.97 -15.62 26.82
N GLN A 283 5.36 -15.89 27.98
CA GLN A 283 5.86 -15.41 29.28
C GLN A 283 7.06 -16.21 29.84
N VAL A 284 7.35 -17.40 29.30
CA VAL A 284 8.33 -18.33 29.92
C VAL A 284 9.69 -18.32 29.22
N ARG A 285 9.85 -17.67 28.05
CA ARG A 285 11.10 -17.81 27.26
C ARG A 285 12.07 -16.63 27.22
N ASP A 286 11.75 -15.41 27.63
CA ASP A 286 12.73 -14.30 27.53
C ASP A 286 12.62 -13.24 28.64
N ILE A 287 13.16 -13.55 29.82
CA ILE A 287 13.63 -12.52 30.78
C ILE A 287 15.11 -12.75 31.19
N ASN A 288 15.63 -13.98 31.07
CA ASN A 288 16.94 -14.32 31.66
C ASN A 288 18.14 -14.37 30.68
N HIS A 289 17.99 -14.02 29.39
CA HIS A 289 19.13 -13.98 28.45
C HIS A 289 19.55 -12.58 27.96
N SER A 290 18.97 -11.50 28.50
CA SER A 290 19.34 -10.12 28.10
C SER A 290 20.27 -9.38 29.08
N ASN A 291 20.64 -9.99 30.22
CA ASN A 291 21.47 -9.31 31.24
C ASN A 291 22.99 -9.53 31.10
N ASP A 292 23.46 -10.50 30.31
CA ASP A 292 24.91 -10.81 30.23
C ASP A 292 25.66 -10.15 29.06
N SER A 293 24.98 -9.40 28.18
CA SER A 293 25.63 -8.80 26.99
C SER A 293 25.62 -7.27 26.95
N LYS A 294 25.06 -6.59 27.97
CA LYS A 294 24.98 -5.12 27.99
C LYS A 294 26.25 -4.42 28.49
N GLN A 295 27.16 -5.09 29.18
CA GLN A 295 28.37 -4.43 29.72
C GLN A 295 29.61 -4.46 28.81
N THR A 296 29.65 -5.27 27.75
CA THR A 296 30.88 -5.46 26.96
C THR A 296 30.89 -4.78 25.58
N LYS A 297 29.75 -4.28 25.07
CA LYS A 297 29.66 -3.64 23.73
C LYS A 297 29.59 -2.11 23.72
N GLU A 298 29.36 -1.44 24.85
CA GLU A 298 29.37 0.04 24.90
C GLU A 298 30.79 0.64 24.83
N SER A 299 31.80 -0.13 25.24
CA SER A 299 33.18 0.35 25.31
C SER A 299 33.98 0.21 24.01
N SER A 300 33.57 -0.66 23.09
CA SER A 300 34.31 -0.99 21.87
C SER A 300 33.89 -0.20 20.63
N ASN A 301 32.68 0.37 20.60
CA ASN A 301 32.19 1.14 19.45
C ASN A 301 32.60 2.62 19.42
N LYS A 302 33.34 3.12 20.43
CA LYS A 302 33.93 4.48 20.40
C LYS A 302 35.24 4.57 19.62
N GLN A 303 35.81 3.45 19.19
CA GLN A 303 37.15 3.40 18.58
C GLN A 303 37.19 3.51 17.06
N TRP A 304 36.04 3.63 16.37
CA TRP A 304 36.06 3.53 14.90
C TRP A 304 36.55 4.79 14.17
N PHE A 305 36.68 5.96 14.82
CA PHE A 305 37.24 7.17 14.19
C PHE A 305 37.97 8.06 15.20
N GLN A 306 39.30 8.13 15.13
CA GLN A 306 40.10 9.13 15.86
C GLN A 306 40.00 10.47 15.11
N LEU A 307 39.22 11.41 15.65
CA LEU A 307 38.97 12.73 15.04
C LEU A 307 39.84 13.85 15.63
N ASP A 308 40.78 13.50 16.51
CA ASP A 308 41.54 14.46 17.32
C ASP A 308 42.59 15.25 16.53
N HIS A 309 42.84 14.87 15.27
CA HIS A 309 43.83 15.53 14.39
C HIS A 309 43.22 16.60 13.48
N LEU A 310 41.90 16.83 13.55
CA LEU A 310 41.17 17.76 12.69
C LEU A 310 40.94 19.11 13.38
N SER A 311 40.75 20.17 12.58
CA SER A 311 40.43 21.49 13.13
C SER A 311 39.07 21.49 13.86
N PRO A 312 38.87 22.36 14.87
CA PRO A 312 37.68 22.32 15.73
C PRO A 312 36.36 22.46 14.96
N ASP A 313 36.34 23.31 13.94
CA ASP A 313 35.13 23.56 13.14
C ASP A 313 34.78 22.36 12.24
N VAL A 314 35.78 21.73 11.63
CA VAL A 314 35.58 20.52 10.81
C VAL A 314 35.16 19.34 11.67
N ARG A 315 35.75 19.20 12.86
CA ARG A 315 35.36 18.19 13.85
C ARG A 315 33.89 18.35 14.24
N LYS A 316 33.46 19.57 14.57
CA LYS A 316 32.08 19.85 14.98
C LYS A 316 31.08 19.61 13.85
N GLN A 317 31.43 19.98 12.61
CA GLN A 317 30.59 19.67 11.45
C GLN A 317 30.48 18.17 11.20
N LEU A 318 31.59 17.43 11.29
CA LEU A 318 31.60 15.98 11.13
C LEU A 318 30.85 15.28 12.27
N GLU A 319 31.01 15.69 13.52
CA GLU A 319 30.22 15.19 14.66
C GLU A 319 28.72 15.40 14.45
N ASN A 320 28.31 16.56 13.91
CA ASN A 320 26.91 16.82 13.60
C ASN A 320 26.39 15.99 12.42
N ILE A 321 27.22 15.78 11.38
CA ILE A 321 26.93 14.88 10.26
C ILE A 321 26.87 13.43 10.73
N PHE A 322 27.70 13.02 11.70
CA PHE A 322 27.70 11.68 12.27
C PHE A 322 26.51 11.47 13.20
N GLU A 323 26.11 12.46 13.99
CA GLU A 323 24.84 12.44 14.74
C GLU A 323 23.65 12.35 13.77
N GLN A 324 23.63 13.15 12.70
CA GLN A 324 22.61 13.07 11.66
C GLN A 324 22.65 11.73 10.91
N ARG A 325 23.84 11.17 10.65
CA ARG A 325 24.00 9.83 10.03
C ARG A 325 23.63 8.72 10.97
N LYS A 326 23.89 8.81 12.27
CA LYS A 326 23.43 7.86 13.30
C LYS A 326 21.91 7.95 13.47
N GLN A 327 21.33 9.14 13.37
CA GLN A 327 19.88 9.35 13.33
C GLN A 327 19.29 8.85 12.01
N ASN A 328 20.00 9.00 10.88
CA ASN A 328 19.58 8.51 9.58
C ASN A 328 19.82 7.00 9.41
N GLU A 329 20.82 6.40 10.04
CA GLU A 329 21.04 4.95 10.17
C GLU A 329 20.04 4.36 11.16
N LYS A 330 19.65 5.07 12.24
CA LYS A 330 18.43 4.72 12.98
C LYS A 330 17.17 4.83 12.11
N ARG A 331 17.16 5.70 11.09
CA ARG A 331 16.09 5.80 10.08
C ARG A 331 16.26 4.85 8.89
N GLN A 332 17.43 4.25 8.65
CA GLN A 332 17.76 3.41 7.48
C GLN A 332 18.11 1.96 7.86
N GLN A 333 18.37 1.66 9.13
CA GLN A 333 18.05 0.34 9.72
C GLN A 333 16.54 0.09 9.67
N ARG A 334 15.73 1.14 9.38
CA ARG A 334 14.35 1.01 8.88
C ARG A 334 14.25 0.62 7.40
N MET A 335 15.35 0.35 6.68
CA MET A 335 15.33 -0.47 5.45
C MET A 335 15.33 -1.93 5.90
N THR A 336 14.17 -2.37 6.35
CA THR A 336 14.00 -3.62 7.05
C THR A 336 13.60 -4.74 6.10
N HIS A 337 14.41 -5.81 6.03
CA HIS A 337 13.98 -7.19 5.72
C HIS A 337 12.87 -7.67 6.70
N THR A 338 11.72 -7.00 6.73
CA THR A 338 10.75 -7.00 7.84
C THR A 338 11.30 -7.38 9.24
N PRO A 339 12.17 -6.57 9.90
CA PRO A 339 12.42 -6.66 11.33
C PRO A 339 12.29 -5.26 11.98
N ASN A 340 11.13 -4.60 11.84
CA ASN A 340 10.89 -3.27 12.43
C ASN A 340 10.14 -3.31 13.78
N LEU A 341 10.02 -4.50 14.38
CA LEU A 341 9.42 -4.71 15.71
C LEU A 341 10.48 -5.06 16.77
N GLY A 342 11.77 -5.13 16.41
CA GLY A 342 12.83 -5.57 17.33
C GLY A 342 12.70 -7.02 17.81
N VAL A 343 11.92 -7.85 17.11
CA VAL A 343 11.70 -9.26 17.48
C VAL A 343 12.68 -10.19 16.78
N GLY A 344 13.17 -11.18 17.52
CA GLY A 344 14.01 -12.24 17.01
C GLY A 344 13.30 -13.19 16.02
N PRO A 345 14.06 -13.97 15.25
CA PRO A 345 13.56 -14.83 14.18
C PRO A 345 12.63 -15.96 14.65
N GLU A 346 12.63 -16.30 15.95
CA GLU A 346 11.69 -17.22 16.58
C GLU A 346 10.23 -16.72 16.55
N TYR A 347 10.01 -15.42 16.51
CA TYR A 347 8.66 -14.83 16.51
C TYR A 347 8.05 -14.70 15.10
N LEU A 348 8.90 -14.70 14.07
CA LEU A 348 8.47 -14.84 12.66
C LEU A 348 8.01 -16.27 12.34
N GLU A 349 8.16 -17.22 13.27
CA GLU A 349 7.91 -18.63 13.01
C GLU A 349 6.42 -18.97 12.90
N TYR A 350 5.54 -18.24 13.58
CA TYR A 350 4.11 -18.54 13.66
C TYR A 350 3.23 -17.32 13.34
N PRO A 351 2.16 -17.49 12.55
CA PRO A 351 1.34 -16.36 12.09
C PRO A 351 0.26 -15.95 13.10
N LEU A 352 0.68 -15.65 14.34
CA LEU A 352 -0.22 -15.42 15.48
C LEU A 352 -1.21 -14.26 15.26
N GLU A 353 -0.73 -13.13 14.72
CA GLU A 353 -1.58 -11.96 14.39
C GLU A 353 -2.76 -12.35 13.49
N TRP A 354 -2.47 -13.07 12.40
CA TRP A 354 -3.48 -13.44 11.42
C TRP A 354 -4.38 -14.56 11.91
N SER A 355 -3.86 -15.51 12.68
CA SER A 355 -4.69 -16.51 13.36
C SER A 355 -5.69 -15.85 14.30
N LEU A 356 -5.26 -14.88 15.12
CA LEU A 356 -6.15 -14.11 15.99
C LEU A 356 -7.22 -13.38 15.18
N LYS A 357 -6.83 -12.65 14.14
CA LYS A 357 -7.76 -11.89 13.28
C LYS A 357 -8.78 -12.82 12.60
N ALA A 358 -8.35 -13.96 12.09
CA ALA A 358 -9.24 -14.96 11.52
C ALA A 358 -10.30 -15.43 12.53
N LEU A 359 -9.90 -15.76 13.77
CA LEU A 359 -10.86 -16.13 14.82
C LEU A 359 -11.84 -14.99 15.14
N GLY A 360 -11.37 -13.75 15.14
CA GLY A 360 -12.21 -12.56 15.30
C GLY A 360 -13.33 -12.51 14.27
N PHE A 361 -12.99 -12.58 12.98
CA PHE A 361 -13.96 -12.57 11.88
C PHE A 361 -14.90 -13.78 11.87
N LEU A 362 -14.43 -14.92 12.36
CA LEU A 362 -15.22 -16.14 12.47
C LEU A 362 -16.11 -16.18 13.72
N HIS A 363 -16.03 -15.16 14.60
CA HIS A 363 -16.79 -15.08 15.85
C HIS A 363 -16.67 -16.32 16.75
N VAL A 364 -15.46 -16.88 16.85
CA VAL A 364 -15.17 -18.10 17.64
C VAL A 364 -15.00 -17.77 19.13
N THR A 365 -16.09 -17.37 19.78
CA THR A 365 -16.07 -16.83 21.17
C THR A 365 -15.71 -17.87 22.24
N GLU A 366 -15.78 -19.17 21.93
CA GLU A 366 -15.43 -20.25 22.86
C GLU A 366 -13.96 -20.21 23.32
N HIS A 367 -13.06 -19.62 22.52
CA HIS A 367 -11.64 -19.46 22.83
C HIS A 367 -11.29 -18.09 23.42
N MET A 368 -12.24 -17.39 24.04
CA MET A 368 -12.02 -16.06 24.61
C MET A 368 -10.86 -15.99 25.60
N GLU A 369 -10.72 -16.96 26.50
CA GLU A 369 -9.63 -16.97 27.48
C GLU A 369 -8.25 -17.16 26.82
N LEU A 370 -8.19 -17.93 25.73
CA LEU A 370 -6.99 -18.06 24.92
C LEU A 370 -6.64 -16.73 24.22
N VAL A 371 -7.61 -16.00 23.67
CA VAL A 371 -7.35 -14.68 23.07
C VAL A 371 -6.93 -13.66 24.12
N LYS A 372 -7.56 -13.67 25.31
CA LYS A 372 -7.18 -12.78 26.42
C LYS A 372 -5.73 -12.94 26.83
N SER A 373 -5.18 -14.16 26.85
CA SER A 373 -3.77 -14.33 27.21
C SER A 373 -2.84 -13.56 26.26
N TYR A 374 -3.18 -13.40 24.98
CA TYR A 374 -2.37 -12.65 24.01
C TYR A 374 -2.39 -11.12 24.19
N THR A 375 -3.24 -10.55 25.05
CA THR A 375 -3.24 -9.10 25.33
C THR A 375 -1.96 -8.60 26.01
N GLY A 376 -1.22 -9.51 26.66
CA GLY A 376 0.10 -9.24 27.24
C GLY A 376 1.29 -9.57 26.32
N HIS A 377 1.04 -9.89 25.05
CA HIS A 377 2.09 -10.35 24.13
C HIS A 377 3.14 -9.24 23.86
N PRO A 378 4.45 -9.55 23.84
CA PRO A 378 5.50 -8.55 23.65
C PRO A 378 5.51 -7.91 22.27
N ILE A 379 4.94 -8.60 21.26
CA ILE A 379 4.80 -8.08 19.90
C ILE A 379 3.54 -7.23 19.79
N PRO A 380 3.67 -5.94 19.46
CA PRO A 380 2.55 -5.02 19.26
C PRO A 380 1.44 -5.57 18.35
N LEU A 381 1.79 -6.08 17.16
CA LEU A 381 0.79 -6.57 16.20
C LEU A 381 -0.06 -7.73 16.74
N VAL A 382 0.55 -8.65 17.48
CA VAL A 382 -0.16 -9.79 18.10
C VAL A 382 -1.02 -9.31 19.27
N LYS A 383 -0.44 -8.46 20.13
CA LYS A 383 -1.14 -7.84 21.26
C LYS A 383 -2.40 -7.09 20.82
N TYR A 384 -2.26 -6.21 19.84
CA TYR A 384 -3.37 -5.39 19.37
C TYR A 384 -4.37 -6.19 18.53
N ALA A 385 -3.94 -7.24 17.82
CA ALA A 385 -4.87 -8.20 17.22
C ALA A 385 -5.75 -8.88 18.28
N ALA A 386 -5.18 -9.28 19.42
CA ALA A 386 -5.96 -9.86 20.51
C ALA A 386 -6.98 -8.87 21.09
N TYR A 387 -6.56 -7.64 21.39
CA TYR A 387 -7.46 -6.57 21.84
C TYR A 387 -8.58 -6.28 20.83
N LYS A 388 -8.26 -6.20 19.54
CA LYS A 388 -9.23 -6.04 18.45
C LYS A 388 -10.30 -7.14 18.49
N VAL A 389 -9.87 -8.41 18.56
CA VAL A 389 -10.77 -9.57 18.59
C VAL A 389 -11.68 -9.54 19.81
N LEU A 390 -11.13 -9.21 20.99
CA LEU A 390 -11.91 -9.11 22.22
C LEU A 390 -12.96 -8.02 22.13
N TYR A 391 -12.64 -6.86 21.53
CA TYR A 391 -13.65 -5.85 21.27
C TYR A 391 -14.71 -6.34 20.28
N GLN A 392 -14.31 -6.97 19.16
CA GLN A 392 -15.26 -7.49 18.17
C GLN A 392 -16.27 -8.47 18.77
N TRP A 393 -15.87 -9.25 19.78
CA TRP A 393 -16.75 -10.22 20.45
C TRP A 393 -17.60 -9.62 21.56
N THR A 394 -17.07 -8.64 22.30
CA THR A 394 -17.69 -8.15 23.54
C THR A 394 -18.35 -6.79 23.41
N GLY A 395 -17.92 -5.97 22.44
CA GLY A 395 -18.26 -4.55 22.34
C GLY A 395 -17.75 -3.69 23.50
N GLN A 396 -16.95 -4.24 24.42
CA GLN A 396 -16.53 -3.52 25.63
C GLN A 396 -15.39 -2.56 25.30
N VAL A 397 -15.62 -1.27 25.57
CA VAL A 397 -14.70 -0.17 25.24
C VAL A 397 -13.32 -0.35 25.88
N GLU A 398 -13.21 -1.08 26.99
CA GLU A 398 -11.93 -1.39 27.65
C GLU A 398 -10.91 -2.06 26.72
N TYR A 399 -11.36 -2.87 25.74
CA TYR A 399 -10.47 -3.54 24.79
C TYR A 399 -10.02 -2.62 23.65
N ILE A 400 -10.66 -1.48 23.43
CA ILE A 400 -10.26 -0.50 22.40
C ILE A 400 -9.29 0.55 22.94
N GLN A 401 -9.38 0.89 24.22
CA GLN A 401 -8.50 1.89 24.85
C GLN A 401 -7.00 1.63 24.62
N PRO A 402 -6.49 0.38 24.69
CA PRO A 402 -5.10 0.08 24.37
C PRO A 402 -4.71 0.37 22.91
N LEU A 403 -5.62 0.17 21.95
CA LEU A 403 -5.37 0.50 20.53
C LEU A 403 -5.29 2.02 20.32
N LEU A 404 -6.21 2.77 20.93
CA LEU A 404 -6.22 4.24 20.83
C LEU A 404 -4.97 4.84 21.47
N LYS A 405 -4.59 4.38 22.66
CA LYS A 405 -3.38 4.83 23.34
C LYS A 405 -2.13 4.63 22.46
N ALA A 406 -2.06 3.50 21.76
CA ALA A 406 -0.94 3.14 20.89
C ALA A 406 -0.80 4.01 19.63
N LEU A 407 -1.81 4.81 19.26
CA LEU A 407 -1.71 5.80 18.18
C LEU A 407 -0.92 7.05 18.57
N SER A 408 -0.66 7.25 19.88
CA SER A 408 0.09 8.40 20.38
C SER A 408 1.53 8.41 19.86
N PHE A 409 2.10 9.61 19.68
CA PHE A 409 3.46 9.76 19.17
C PHE A 409 4.48 9.03 20.05
N GLY A 410 5.28 8.16 19.43
CA GLY A 410 6.39 7.47 20.10
C GLY A 410 6.02 6.20 20.87
N GLU A 411 4.73 5.84 20.98
CA GLU A 411 4.30 4.59 21.63
C GLU A 411 4.64 3.37 20.77
N GLU A 412 4.38 3.45 19.47
CA GLU A 412 4.56 2.33 18.54
C GLU A 412 5.28 2.74 17.26
N HIS A 413 5.87 1.74 16.59
CA HIS A 413 6.51 1.94 15.30
C HIS A 413 5.49 2.32 14.21
N HIS A 414 5.91 3.14 13.24
CA HIS A 414 5.03 3.67 12.18
C HIS A 414 4.22 2.58 11.44
N TYR A 415 4.83 1.42 11.18
CA TYR A 415 4.13 0.27 10.58
C TYR A 415 2.99 -0.26 11.46
N THR A 416 3.25 -0.44 12.77
CA THR A 416 2.23 -0.87 13.73
C THR A 416 1.07 0.14 13.78
N GLN A 417 1.37 1.43 13.73
CA GLN A 417 0.35 2.48 13.73
C GLN A 417 -0.56 2.42 12.49
N ARG A 418 -0.02 2.12 11.30
CA ARG A 418 -0.84 1.86 10.10
C ARG A 418 -1.79 0.67 10.29
N VAL A 419 -1.28 -0.43 10.86
CA VAL A 419 -2.10 -1.61 11.16
C VAL A 419 -3.21 -1.29 12.17
N LEU A 420 -2.89 -0.53 13.21
CA LEU A 420 -3.83 -0.09 14.24
C LEU A 420 -4.95 0.79 13.66
N ILE A 421 -4.61 1.78 12.84
CA ILE A 421 -5.60 2.65 12.20
C ILE A 421 -6.56 1.83 11.33
N ARG A 422 -6.04 0.88 10.54
CA ARG A 422 -6.88 -0.03 9.76
C ARG A 422 -7.78 -0.86 10.66
N ASP A 423 -7.22 -1.48 11.70
CA ASP A 423 -7.95 -2.35 12.60
C ASP A 423 -9.05 -1.58 13.36
N LEU A 424 -8.82 -0.32 13.74
CA LEU A 424 -9.83 0.57 14.32
C LEU A 424 -10.93 0.92 13.31
N GLY A 425 -10.57 1.22 12.06
CA GLY A 425 -11.52 1.50 11.00
C GLY A 425 -12.46 0.32 10.73
N GLU A 426 -11.90 -0.89 10.75
CA GLU A 426 -12.64 -2.15 10.57
C GLU A 426 -13.50 -2.55 11.76
N VAL A 427 -13.10 -2.16 12.97
CA VAL A 427 -13.88 -2.43 14.17
C VAL A 427 -15.15 -1.56 14.24
N GLY A 428 -15.16 -0.39 13.62
CA GLY A 428 -16.35 0.46 13.57
C GLY A 428 -16.60 1.31 14.83
N TYR A 429 -15.60 1.50 15.69
CA TYR A 429 -15.74 2.35 16.88
C TYR A 429 -15.64 3.84 16.50
N LEU A 430 -16.79 4.48 16.25
CA LEU A 430 -16.88 5.86 15.77
C LEU A 430 -16.04 6.89 16.55
N PRO A 431 -15.99 6.88 17.90
CA PRO A 431 -15.21 7.86 18.64
C PRO A 431 -13.70 7.82 18.35
N ALA A 432 -13.18 6.72 17.77
CA ALA A 432 -11.78 6.63 17.33
C ALA A 432 -11.43 7.60 16.20
N ALA A 433 -12.41 8.19 15.51
CA ALA A 433 -12.17 9.02 14.33
C ALA A 433 -11.18 10.17 14.61
N LYS A 434 -11.29 10.80 15.79
CA LYS A 434 -10.37 11.86 16.20
C LYS A 434 -8.93 11.36 16.39
N ASP A 435 -8.76 10.21 17.04
CA ASP A 435 -7.44 9.63 17.28
C ASP A 435 -6.78 9.14 15.98
N ILE A 436 -7.58 8.59 15.07
CA ILE A 436 -7.12 8.19 13.72
C ILE A 436 -6.63 9.42 12.95
N ALA A 437 -7.43 10.50 12.90
CA ALA A 437 -7.08 11.72 12.18
C ALA A 437 -5.83 12.40 12.75
N ALA A 438 -5.72 12.44 14.09
CA ALA A 438 -4.62 13.04 14.81
C ALA A 438 -3.32 12.20 14.80
N CYS A 439 -3.34 10.95 14.32
CA CYS A 439 -2.17 10.08 14.35
C CYS A 439 -0.98 10.69 13.55
N PRO A 440 0.16 11.00 14.18
CA PRO A 440 1.16 11.87 13.58
C PRO A 440 2.10 11.19 12.58
N MET A 441 2.31 9.87 12.68
CA MET A 441 3.31 9.16 11.87
C MET A 441 2.69 8.26 10.79
N VAL A 442 1.46 8.58 10.37
CA VAL A 442 0.72 7.84 9.34
C VAL A 442 0.21 8.82 8.27
N GLU A 443 0.30 8.43 7.01
CA GLU A 443 -0.11 9.23 5.87
C GLU A 443 -1.63 9.45 5.82
N ASN A 444 -2.07 10.58 5.27
CA ASN A 444 -3.50 10.91 5.17
C ASN A 444 -4.30 9.86 4.41
N SER A 445 -3.73 9.20 3.39
CA SER A 445 -4.40 8.13 2.64
C SER A 445 -4.87 6.97 3.53
N PHE A 446 -4.07 6.60 4.54
CA PHE A 446 -4.40 5.53 5.49
C PHE A 446 -5.51 5.97 6.45
N LYS A 447 -5.44 7.21 6.92
CA LYS A 447 -6.44 7.81 7.81
C LYS A 447 -7.78 7.94 7.10
N LEU A 448 -7.79 8.52 5.90
CA LEU A 448 -8.98 8.68 5.06
C LEU A 448 -9.66 7.33 4.81
N PHE A 449 -8.89 6.28 4.50
CA PHE A 449 -9.44 4.94 4.32
C PHE A 449 -10.11 4.41 5.60
N ALA A 450 -9.44 4.50 6.75
CA ALA A 450 -10.00 4.01 8.01
C ALA A 450 -11.24 4.81 8.45
N LEU A 451 -11.23 6.13 8.28
CA LEU A 451 -12.38 6.99 8.57
C LEU A 451 -13.57 6.68 7.65
N ARG A 452 -13.34 6.47 6.35
CA ARG A 452 -14.39 6.00 5.42
C ARG A 452 -14.96 4.64 5.88
N LYS A 453 -14.11 3.74 6.37
CA LYS A 453 -14.56 2.45 6.88
C LYS A 453 -15.40 2.59 8.15
N LEU A 454 -15.00 3.44 9.09
CA LEU A 454 -15.81 3.80 10.26
C LEU A 454 -17.19 4.33 9.85
N ALA A 455 -17.23 5.27 8.89
CA ALA A 455 -18.48 5.85 8.40
C ALA A 455 -19.40 4.78 7.79
N SER A 456 -18.83 3.85 7.02
CA SER A 456 -19.58 2.73 6.43
C SER A 456 -20.21 1.82 7.47
N HIS A 457 -19.53 1.56 8.60
CA HIS A 457 -20.06 0.73 9.69
C HIS A 457 -21.27 1.36 10.38
N ALA A 458 -21.30 2.69 10.48
CA ALA A 458 -22.38 3.44 11.09
C ALA A 458 -23.47 3.87 10.08
N GLY A 459 -23.42 3.38 8.84
CA GLY A 459 -24.45 3.64 7.84
C GLY A 459 -24.59 5.11 7.42
N TYR A 460 -23.57 5.94 7.65
CA TYR A 460 -23.60 7.39 7.38
C TYR A 460 -24.75 8.13 8.09
N ASP A 461 -25.13 7.68 9.28
CA ASP A 461 -26.18 8.30 10.08
C ASP A 461 -25.76 9.69 10.60
N LEU A 462 -26.24 10.74 9.92
CA LEU A 462 -25.94 12.15 10.24
C LEU A 462 -26.63 12.64 11.52
N GLU A 463 -27.53 11.87 12.12
CA GLU A 463 -28.14 12.24 13.40
C GLU A 463 -27.16 12.02 14.58
N GLN A 464 -26.13 11.21 14.38
CA GLN A 464 -25.11 10.92 15.39
C GLN A 464 -24.03 12.00 15.43
N PRO A 465 -23.79 12.65 16.60
CA PRO A 465 -22.75 13.67 16.72
C PRO A 465 -21.35 13.16 16.33
N ASP A 466 -21.06 11.89 16.64
CA ASP A 466 -19.78 11.27 16.30
C ASP A 466 -19.58 11.09 14.78
N MET A 467 -20.67 10.93 14.01
CA MET A 467 -20.62 10.88 12.55
C MET A 467 -20.29 12.26 11.97
N ILE A 468 -20.92 13.32 12.48
CA ILE A 468 -20.61 14.69 12.06
C ILE A 468 -19.14 14.99 12.35
N MET A 469 -18.67 14.67 13.55
CA MET A 469 -17.26 14.82 13.93
C MET A 469 -16.33 14.04 12.99
N LEU A 470 -16.69 12.81 12.62
CA LEU A 470 -15.92 11.99 11.70
C LEU A 470 -15.82 12.65 10.31
N LEU A 471 -16.94 13.16 9.78
CA LEU A 471 -16.96 13.86 8.48
C LEU A 471 -16.08 15.11 8.51
N ASP A 472 -16.13 15.90 9.60
CA ASP A 472 -15.22 17.04 9.78
C ASP A 472 -13.74 16.60 9.75
N GLN A 473 -13.41 15.44 10.33
CA GLN A 473 -12.04 14.89 10.26
C GLN A 473 -11.67 14.46 8.83
N LEU A 474 -12.61 13.90 8.05
CA LEU A 474 -12.38 13.55 6.66
C LEU A 474 -12.09 14.80 5.83
N ASP A 475 -12.90 15.85 5.96
CA ASP A 475 -12.74 17.11 5.24
C ASP A 475 -11.42 17.80 5.57
N ALA A 476 -10.96 17.72 6.83
CA ALA A 476 -9.68 18.29 7.26
C ALA A 476 -8.44 17.56 6.69
N LEU A 477 -8.61 16.35 6.16
CA LEU A 477 -7.51 15.51 5.65
C LEU A 477 -7.42 15.49 4.11
N LEU A 478 -8.43 16.01 3.41
CA LEU A 478 -8.48 16.24 1.96
C LEU A 478 -7.77 17.56 1.61
#